data_AF-A0A9W4URH8-F1
#
_entry.id   AF-A0A9W4URH8-F1
#
_cell.length_a   1.000
_cell.length_b   1.000
_cell.length_c   1.000
_cell.angle_alpha   90.00
_cell.angle_beta   90.00
_cell.angle_gamma   90.00
#
_symmetry.space_group_name_H-M   'P 1'
#
loop_
_entity.id
_entity.type
_entity.pdbx_description
1 polymer ?
#
loop_
_entity_poly.entity_id
_entity_poly.type
_entity_poly.pdbx_seq_one_letter_code
_entity_poly.pdbx_strand_id
1 'polypeptide(L)'
;MKTGILRPPREAKMEVLVRQIPIAREAMPAPRAQIPAKSFLTPGEPNIRCNRTESPEQYAGCAVTFAFLAEGAANAVFQLRPSSEKAGLNVLFRDENGSPIPHARLLNKVLRVSKGIPKTLPYSEIISGYENVIHPLFRTKLPSPPPAQNQAQPPSSRNTQEIASFEDYLMDDEGVRLNQEIITHLHAQMHGDQCASGPCATVPNMELYGILLPDMSSIPNQALTIEIKPKWLAQSPTAPRDAFQCRTCAMQRLRNKQGKRKRDPYICPLQLVAGNTPAIEKYVRHRVAQEMSGTNKAAADFDMEPVVQRVTAYLATGPGHTLLEFLRTLQSKHDDVGVTMRPATPPRLATSVPTSNMADYDHRLRLAMTLRDCSFFIRISFADPDMPIEAKLCDLDFKSADKIEVWWDKEKRLINGGWYTSVEPGTTCAVTEAWRTNCPWYV
;
A
#
# COMPACT_ATOMS: atom_id res chain seq x y z
N MET A 1 61.56 -37.18 6.54
CA MET A 1 62.25 -37.12 5.23
C MET A 1 61.90 -35.79 4.57
N LYS A 2 62.91 -35.12 4.03
CA LYS A 2 62.92 -33.72 3.59
C LYS A 2 62.17 -33.50 2.27
N THR A 3 61.61 -32.31 2.17
CA THR A 3 61.02 -31.59 1.02
C THR A 3 62.05 -31.20 -0.06
N GLY A 4 61.66 -31.21 -1.34
CA GLY A 4 62.32 -30.55 -2.48
C GLY A 4 61.31 -30.39 -3.64
N ILE A 5 60.80 -29.19 -3.95
CA ILE A 5 61.31 -28.15 -4.87
C ILE A 5 61.55 -28.65 -6.31
N LEU A 6 60.79 -28.10 -7.27
CA LEU A 6 61.25 -27.63 -8.60
C LEU A 6 60.14 -26.80 -9.31
N ARG A 7 60.49 -25.58 -9.75
CA ARG A 7 59.78 -24.68 -10.71
C ARG A 7 60.40 -24.87 -12.13
N PRO A 8 60.10 -24.03 -13.15
CA PRO A 8 58.88 -23.74 -13.93
C PRO A 8 59.10 -24.11 -15.45
N PRO A 9 58.32 -23.61 -16.45
CA PRO A 9 58.65 -22.31 -17.07
C PRO A 9 57.44 -21.46 -17.57
N ARG A 10 57.76 -20.19 -17.91
CA ARG A 10 56.95 -19.16 -18.57
C ARG A 10 57.04 -19.30 -20.10
N GLU A 11 56.00 -18.91 -20.84
CA GLU A 11 55.98 -18.35 -22.23
C GLU A 11 54.51 -18.30 -22.71
N ALA A 12 54.01 -17.41 -23.58
CA ALA A 12 54.56 -16.31 -24.36
C ALA A 12 53.43 -15.30 -24.70
N LYS A 13 53.82 -14.04 -24.94
CA LYS A 13 52.97 -12.96 -25.46
C LYS A 13 52.71 -13.15 -26.96
N MET A 14 51.52 -12.82 -27.43
CA MET A 14 51.20 -12.70 -28.87
C MET A 14 50.97 -11.22 -29.19
N GLU A 15 51.96 -10.58 -29.81
CA GLU A 15 51.85 -9.30 -30.50
C GLU A 15 51.31 -9.55 -31.91
N VAL A 16 50.26 -8.83 -32.31
CA VAL A 16 49.83 -8.77 -33.71
C VAL A 16 50.01 -7.34 -34.20
N LEU A 17 50.94 -7.22 -35.15
CA LEU A 17 51.31 -6.04 -35.92
C LEU A 17 50.22 -5.71 -36.93
N VAL A 18 49.58 -4.53 -36.83
CA VAL A 18 48.78 -3.97 -37.92
C VAL A 18 49.40 -2.66 -38.38
N ARG A 19 49.73 -2.63 -39.68
CA ARG A 19 50.48 -1.59 -40.38
C ARG A 19 49.68 -0.29 -40.49
N GLN A 20 50.39 0.82 -40.31
CA GLN A 20 49.90 2.19 -40.52
C GLN A 20 49.71 2.48 -42.02
N ILE A 21 48.60 3.12 -42.36
CA ILE A 21 48.36 3.79 -43.65
C ILE A 21 48.14 5.28 -43.34
N PRO A 22 48.87 6.22 -43.94
CA PRO A 22 48.69 7.65 -43.67
C PRO A 22 47.55 8.20 -44.53
N ILE A 23 46.56 8.84 -43.91
CA ILE A 23 45.54 9.63 -44.60
C ILE A 23 45.56 11.06 -44.04
N ALA A 24 45.51 12.01 -44.97
CA ALA A 24 45.79 13.42 -44.83
C ALA A 24 44.89 14.17 -43.82
N ARG A 25 45.47 15.22 -43.22
CA ARG A 25 44.79 16.17 -42.33
C ARG A 25 43.91 17.12 -43.13
N GLU A 26 42.59 17.00 -42.97
CA GLU A 26 41.66 18.09 -43.28
C GLU A 26 41.32 18.87 -41.99
N ALA A 27 41.30 20.19 -42.12
CA ALA A 27 41.14 21.14 -41.02
C ALA A 27 39.73 21.07 -40.40
N MET A 28 39.66 21.04 -39.06
CA MET A 28 38.40 21.06 -38.33
C MET A 28 37.74 22.46 -38.37
N PRO A 29 36.43 22.56 -38.63
CA PRO A 29 35.69 23.80 -38.45
C PRO A 29 35.45 24.09 -36.97
N ALA A 30 35.44 25.38 -36.62
CA ALA A 30 35.29 25.90 -35.26
C ALA A 30 34.00 25.41 -34.56
N PRO A 31 34.02 25.23 -33.22
CA PRO A 31 32.88 24.70 -32.47
C PRO A 31 31.70 25.67 -32.50
N ARG A 32 30.56 25.19 -33.02
CA ARG A 32 29.24 25.82 -32.86
C ARG A 32 28.89 25.87 -31.36
N ALA A 33 28.38 27.02 -30.94
CA ALA A 33 27.89 27.27 -29.59
C ALA A 33 26.96 26.14 -29.10
N GLN A 34 27.28 25.57 -27.96
CA GLN A 34 26.47 24.56 -27.29
C GLN A 34 25.15 25.19 -26.82
N ILE A 35 24.05 24.73 -27.41
CA ILE A 35 22.71 24.92 -26.85
C ILE A 35 22.67 24.10 -25.55
N PRO A 36 22.23 24.64 -24.40
CA PRO A 36 22.22 23.90 -23.16
C PRO A 36 21.32 22.67 -23.31
N ALA A 37 21.89 21.51 -23.04
CA ALA A 37 21.17 20.25 -23.04
C ALA A 37 20.01 20.35 -22.05
N LYS A 38 18.77 20.31 -22.55
CA LYS A 38 17.63 19.95 -21.70
C LYS A 38 17.95 18.58 -21.12
N SER A 39 18.09 18.51 -19.80
CA SER A 39 18.24 17.24 -19.08
C SER A 39 16.99 16.40 -19.33
N PHE A 40 17.10 15.41 -20.20
CA PHE A 40 16.10 14.37 -20.32
C PHE A 40 16.13 13.58 -19.01
N LEU A 41 15.17 13.86 -18.11
CA LEU A 41 14.93 13.03 -16.94
C LEU A 41 14.66 11.60 -17.42
N THR A 42 15.36 10.61 -16.84
CA THR A 42 15.08 9.20 -17.13
C THR A 42 13.66 8.87 -16.65
N PRO A 43 12.85 8.13 -17.44
CA PRO A 43 11.51 7.76 -17.02
C PRO A 43 11.53 7.07 -15.64
N GLY A 44 10.80 7.63 -14.68
CA GLY A 44 10.73 7.11 -13.31
C GLY A 44 11.69 7.73 -12.30
N GLU A 45 12.53 8.70 -12.69
CA GLU A 45 13.30 9.49 -11.69
C GLU A 45 12.40 10.55 -11.04
N PRO A 46 12.33 10.62 -9.70
CA PRO A 46 11.48 11.60 -9.05
C PRO A 46 11.93 13.05 -9.27
N ASN A 47 10.94 13.92 -9.47
CA ASN A 47 11.14 15.35 -9.66
C ASN A 47 11.55 16.08 -8.38
N ILE A 48 11.28 15.49 -7.21
CA ILE A 48 11.62 16.09 -5.92
C ILE A 48 12.93 15.49 -5.41
N ARG A 49 13.82 16.35 -4.90
CA ARG A 49 15.09 15.94 -4.28
C ARG A 49 15.12 16.41 -2.84
N CYS A 50 15.62 15.56 -1.95
CA CYS A 50 15.85 15.91 -0.56
C CYS A 50 17.35 15.98 -0.29
N ASN A 51 17.81 17.08 0.29
CA ASN A 51 19.22 17.32 0.59
C ASN A 51 19.36 17.94 1.98
N ARG A 52 20.48 17.66 2.65
CA ARG A 52 20.86 18.36 3.87
C ARG A 52 20.97 19.86 3.63
N THR A 53 20.59 20.64 4.65
CA THR A 53 20.91 22.07 4.74
C THR A 53 21.72 22.34 5.99
N GLU A 54 22.80 23.12 5.85
CA GLU A 54 23.62 23.59 6.98
C GLU A 54 23.14 24.93 7.54
N SER A 55 22.23 25.60 6.83
CA SER A 55 21.69 26.92 7.21
C SER A 55 20.15 26.89 7.21
N PRO A 56 19.51 26.09 8.08
CA PRO A 56 18.04 25.99 8.15
C PRO A 56 17.35 27.34 8.39
N GLU A 57 17.99 28.26 9.10
CA GLU A 57 17.50 29.62 9.40
C GLU A 57 17.27 30.47 8.15
N GLN A 58 18.08 30.29 7.10
CA GLN A 58 17.89 30.97 5.81
C GLN A 58 16.63 30.47 5.08
N TYR A 59 16.16 29.28 5.45
CA TYR A 59 15.03 28.59 4.83
C TYR A 59 13.96 28.24 5.87
N ALA A 60 13.74 29.12 6.87
CA ALA A 60 12.88 28.82 8.01
C ALA A 60 11.46 28.35 7.64
N GLY A 61 10.92 28.79 6.48
CA GLY A 61 9.62 28.35 5.96
C GLY A 61 9.64 27.13 5.02
N CYS A 62 10.79 26.48 4.85
CA CYS A 62 10.99 25.32 3.95
C CYS A 62 11.79 24.18 4.60
N ALA A 63 12.73 24.48 5.50
CA ALA A 63 13.61 23.52 6.13
C ALA A 63 12.84 22.63 7.11
N VAL A 64 13.04 21.32 7.02
CA VAL A 64 12.36 20.33 7.85
C VAL A 64 13.34 19.35 8.47
N THR A 65 12.86 18.62 9.48
CA THR A 65 13.51 17.44 10.04
C THR A 65 12.55 16.25 10.04
N PHE A 66 13.08 15.07 10.30
CA PHE A 66 12.32 13.82 10.32
C PHE A 66 12.04 13.39 11.76
N ALA A 67 10.88 12.78 11.97
CA ALA A 67 10.59 12.00 13.17
C ALA A 67 10.04 10.64 12.78
N PHE A 68 10.64 9.56 13.27
CA PHE A 68 10.10 8.21 13.09
C PHE A 68 8.66 8.14 13.59
N LEU A 69 7.75 7.68 12.71
CA LEU A 69 6.33 7.59 13.01
C LEU A 69 5.90 6.13 13.19
N ALA A 70 6.23 5.28 12.21
CA ALA A 70 5.84 3.88 12.23
C ALA A 70 6.71 3.04 11.30
N GLU A 71 6.72 1.72 11.53
CA GLU A 71 7.23 0.75 10.56
C GLU A 71 6.21 -0.37 10.29
N GLY A 72 6.10 -0.74 9.03
CA GLY A 72 5.38 -1.93 8.57
C GLY A 72 6.32 -3.08 8.26
N ALA A 73 5.80 -4.13 7.61
CA ALA A 73 6.64 -5.26 7.21
C ALA A 73 7.70 -4.89 6.16
N ALA A 74 7.36 -3.99 5.23
CA ALA A 74 8.20 -3.63 4.08
C ALA A 74 8.72 -2.19 4.09
N ASN A 75 8.01 -1.27 4.77
CA ASN A 75 8.23 0.16 4.68
C ASN A 75 8.40 0.77 6.08
N ALA A 76 9.11 1.89 6.15
CA ALA A 76 9.16 2.79 7.30
C ALA A 76 8.53 4.14 6.92
N VAL A 77 7.92 4.81 7.89
CA VAL A 77 7.22 6.08 7.71
C VAL A 77 7.76 7.11 8.69
N PHE A 78 8.05 8.30 8.19
CA PHE A 78 8.61 9.41 8.94
C PHE A 78 7.72 10.64 8.79
N GLN A 79 7.40 11.28 9.91
CA GLN A 79 6.72 12.57 9.92
C GLN A 79 7.71 13.69 9.57
N LEU A 80 7.26 14.66 8.78
CA LEU A 80 8.01 15.88 8.51
C LEU A 80 7.66 16.93 9.58
N ARG A 81 8.68 17.54 10.18
CA ARG A 81 8.53 18.60 11.19
C ARG A 81 9.33 19.83 10.79
N PRO A 82 8.93 21.04 11.22
CA PRO A 82 9.78 22.22 11.07
C PRO A 82 11.20 21.95 11.58
N SER A 83 12.21 22.50 10.90
CA SER A 83 13.60 22.39 11.33
C SER A 83 13.80 22.88 12.76
N SER A 84 14.75 22.28 13.47
CA SER A 84 15.11 22.65 14.83
C SER A 84 16.62 22.58 15.00
N GLU A 85 17.19 23.51 15.77
CA GLU A 85 18.61 23.48 16.14
C GLU A 85 19.00 22.22 16.93
N LYS A 86 18.02 21.62 17.63
CA LYS A 86 18.21 20.38 18.38
C LYS A 86 18.11 19.13 17.51
N ALA A 87 17.70 19.26 16.25
CA ALA A 87 17.58 18.13 15.35
C ALA A 87 18.96 17.72 14.82
N GLY A 88 19.24 16.41 14.78
CA GLY A 88 20.52 15.90 14.28
C GLY A 88 20.74 16.15 12.78
N LEU A 89 19.66 16.20 11.99
CA LEU A 89 19.70 16.50 10.55
C LEU A 89 18.54 17.42 10.16
N ASN A 90 18.89 18.52 9.49
CA ASN A 90 17.93 19.42 8.83
C ASN A 90 18.07 19.27 7.31
N VAL A 91 16.94 19.26 6.61
CA VAL A 91 16.87 19.01 5.16
C VAL A 91 16.00 20.02 4.44
N LEU A 92 16.21 20.12 3.12
CA LEU A 92 15.38 20.84 2.18
C LEU A 92 14.87 19.88 1.10
N PHE A 93 13.58 19.93 0.84
CA PHE A 93 12.99 19.36 -0.36
C PHE A 93 13.01 20.42 -1.46
N ARG A 94 13.45 20.03 -2.65
CA ARG A 94 13.53 20.90 -3.82
C ARG A 94 12.74 20.28 -4.96
N ASP A 95 12.02 21.11 -5.70
CA ASP A 95 11.29 20.70 -6.90
C ASP A 95 12.22 20.46 -8.09
N GLU A 96 11.63 20.18 -9.25
CA GLU A 96 12.35 19.93 -10.52
C GLU A 96 13.23 21.11 -10.97
N ASN A 97 12.87 22.33 -10.54
CA ASN A 97 13.61 23.56 -10.84
C ASN A 97 14.69 23.86 -9.78
N GLY A 98 14.82 23.01 -8.76
CA GLY A 98 15.72 23.21 -7.64
C GLY A 98 15.20 24.20 -6.59
N SER A 99 13.96 24.66 -6.69
CA SER A 99 13.37 25.63 -5.77
C SER A 99 12.96 24.94 -4.46
N PRO A 100 13.26 25.52 -3.28
CA PRO A 100 12.81 24.97 -2.01
C PRO A 100 11.28 24.86 -1.93
N ILE A 101 10.79 23.70 -1.51
CA ILE A 101 9.36 23.45 -1.31
C ILE A 101 8.93 24.00 0.06
N PRO A 102 7.88 24.83 0.14
CA PRO A 102 7.46 25.44 1.39
C PRO A 102 6.79 24.45 2.35
N HIS A 103 6.85 24.75 3.65
CA HIS A 103 6.19 24.00 4.72
C HIS A 103 4.72 23.72 4.47
N ALA A 104 3.99 24.69 3.89
CA ALA A 104 2.57 24.53 3.57
C ALA A 104 2.27 23.33 2.64
N ARG A 105 3.26 22.85 1.89
CA ARG A 105 3.16 21.66 1.03
C ARG A 105 3.78 20.39 1.62
N LEU A 106 4.52 20.50 2.74
CA LEU A 106 5.30 19.40 3.31
C LEU A 106 4.79 18.95 4.68
N LEU A 107 4.37 19.87 5.55
CA LEU A 107 4.03 19.54 6.94
C LEU A 107 2.71 18.77 7.09
N ASN A 108 1.90 18.71 6.03
CA ASN A 108 0.74 17.83 5.93
C ASN A 108 1.07 16.50 5.25
N LYS A 109 2.36 16.12 5.18
CA LYS A 109 2.83 14.89 4.55
C LYS A 109 3.75 14.07 5.45
N VAL A 110 3.82 12.79 5.13
CA VAL A 110 4.78 11.84 5.67
C VAL A 110 5.69 11.31 4.56
N LEU A 111 6.92 10.94 4.92
CA LEU A 111 7.86 10.28 4.02
C LEU A 111 7.81 8.77 4.26
N ARG A 112 7.40 8.01 3.25
CA ARG A 112 7.47 6.54 3.22
C ARG A 112 8.74 6.10 2.51
N VAL A 113 9.52 5.20 3.12
CA VAL A 113 10.75 4.64 2.54
C VAL A 113 10.75 3.11 2.62
N SER A 114 11.18 2.46 1.54
CA SER A 114 11.34 1.01 1.46
C SER A 114 12.49 0.55 2.37
N LYS A 115 12.26 -0.53 3.13
CA LYS A 115 13.30 -1.15 3.98
C LYS A 115 14.25 -2.07 3.19
N GLY A 116 14.05 -2.21 1.88
CA GLY A 116 14.85 -3.05 1.00
C GLY A 116 14.80 -4.54 1.32
N ILE A 117 13.67 -5.01 1.86
CA ILE A 117 13.51 -6.42 2.24
C ILE A 117 13.28 -7.26 0.97
N PRO A 118 13.86 -8.48 0.88
CA PRO A 118 13.63 -9.35 -0.28
C PRO A 118 12.13 -9.57 -0.56
N LYS A 119 11.76 -9.61 -1.85
CA LYS A 119 10.37 -9.78 -2.34
C LYS A 119 9.45 -8.56 -2.14
N THR A 120 9.99 -7.39 -1.83
CA THR A 120 9.31 -6.10 -2.04
C THR A 120 9.64 -5.57 -3.43
N LEU A 121 8.73 -4.79 -4.02
CA LEU A 121 9.02 -4.12 -5.28
C LEU A 121 9.98 -2.94 -5.04
N PRO A 122 10.88 -2.63 -5.99
CA PRO A 122 11.66 -1.40 -5.96
C PRO A 122 10.75 -0.19 -6.17
N TYR A 123 11.20 0.99 -5.73
CA TYR A 123 10.49 2.25 -5.88
C TYR A 123 9.91 2.50 -7.28
N SER A 124 10.69 2.28 -8.34
CA SER A 124 10.26 2.56 -9.71
C SER A 124 9.07 1.69 -10.14
N GLU A 125 9.02 0.43 -9.69
CA GLU A 125 7.89 -0.46 -9.95
C GLU A 125 6.68 -0.11 -9.09
N ILE A 126 6.89 0.39 -7.86
CA ILE A 126 5.80 0.86 -7.00
C ILE A 126 5.09 2.05 -7.65
N ILE A 127 5.84 3.10 -8.00
CA ILE A 127 5.28 4.30 -8.63
C ILE A 127 4.65 3.97 -9.98
N SER A 128 5.37 3.24 -10.85
CA SER A 128 4.83 2.86 -12.16
C SER A 128 3.58 1.99 -12.04
N GLY A 129 3.55 1.03 -11.11
CA GLY A 129 2.38 0.21 -10.84
C GLY A 129 1.20 1.03 -10.32
N TYR A 130 1.46 2.00 -9.45
CA TYR A 130 0.43 2.90 -8.96
C TYR A 130 -0.16 3.76 -10.09
N GLU A 131 0.68 4.49 -10.83
CA GLU A 131 0.26 5.42 -11.88
C GLU A 131 -0.42 4.72 -13.07
N ASN A 132 0.12 3.58 -13.51
CA ASN A 132 -0.30 2.93 -14.75
C ASN A 132 -1.29 1.79 -14.55
N VAL A 133 -1.41 1.25 -13.34
CA VAL A 133 -2.28 0.08 -13.06
C VAL A 133 -3.37 0.42 -12.04
N ILE A 134 -3.02 1.02 -10.90
CA ILE A 134 -3.98 1.28 -9.82
C ILE A 134 -4.82 2.51 -10.09
N HIS A 135 -4.18 3.66 -10.26
CA HIS A 135 -4.84 4.96 -10.41
C HIS A 135 -5.90 4.98 -11.53
N PRO A 136 -5.67 4.39 -12.72
CA PRO A 136 -6.68 4.38 -13.78
C PRO A 136 -7.98 3.65 -13.41
N LEU A 137 -7.96 2.71 -12.45
CA LEU A 137 -9.17 2.03 -12.01
C LEU A 137 -10.15 2.99 -11.35
N PHE A 138 -9.64 3.97 -10.59
CA PHE A 138 -10.43 4.92 -9.81
C PHE A 138 -10.98 6.08 -10.64
N ARG A 139 -10.45 6.29 -11.86
CA ARG A 139 -11.03 7.21 -12.87
C ARG A 139 -12.34 6.71 -13.46
N THR A 140 -12.61 5.42 -13.36
CA THR A 140 -13.67 4.78 -14.14
C THR A 140 -15.03 5.00 -13.46
N LYS A 141 -16.00 5.55 -14.19
CA LYS A 141 -17.41 5.46 -13.80
C LYS A 141 -17.81 3.99 -13.79
N LEU A 142 -18.24 3.46 -12.66
CA LEU A 142 -18.86 2.12 -12.64
C LEU A 142 -20.10 2.13 -13.54
N PRO A 143 -20.29 1.12 -14.42
CA PRO A 143 -21.59 0.88 -15.01
C PRO A 143 -22.59 0.62 -13.87
N SER A 144 -23.78 1.20 -13.97
CA SER A 144 -24.88 0.91 -13.04
C SER A 144 -25.08 -0.61 -12.94
N PRO A 145 -25.38 -1.17 -11.75
CA PRO A 145 -25.69 -2.58 -11.63
C PRO A 145 -26.84 -2.95 -12.57
N PRO A 146 -26.83 -4.13 -13.21
CA PRO A 146 -27.94 -4.57 -14.04
C PRO A 146 -29.22 -4.58 -13.20
N PRO A 147 -30.37 -4.16 -13.77
CA PRO A 147 -31.62 -4.13 -13.01
C PRO A 147 -31.92 -5.54 -12.51
N ALA A 148 -32.17 -5.66 -11.21
CA ALA A 148 -32.69 -6.88 -10.61
C ALA A 148 -34.02 -7.20 -11.32
N GLN A 149 -34.00 -8.23 -12.18
CA GLN A 149 -35.22 -8.75 -12.78
C GLN A 149 -36.06 -9.35 -11.65
N ASN A 150 -37.26 -8.80 -11.45
CA ASN A 150 -38.30 -9.17 -10.48
C ASN A 150 -38.24 -8.46 -9.12
N GLN A 151 -38.65 -7.18 -9.09
CA GLN A 151 -39.48 -6.64 -8.00
C GLN A 151 -40.14 -5.32 -8.45
N ALA A 152 -41.44 -5.20 -8.20
CA ALA A 152 -42.25 -4.04 -8.55
C ALA A 152 -41.75 -2.77 -7.83
N GLN A 153 -41.73 -1.64 -8.55
CA GLN A 153 -41.30 -0.33 -8.05
C GLN A 153 -42.17 0.19 -6.90
N PRO A 154 -41.59 0.94 -5.96
CA PRO A 154 -42.25 2.10 -5.37
C PRO A 154 -41.56 3.42 -5.81
N PRO A 155 -42.28 4.55 -5.77
CA PRO A 155 -41.77 5.83 -6.23
C PRO A 155 -40.99 6.55 -5.13
N SER A 156 -39.78 6.99 -5.43
CA SER A 156 -39.30 8.36 -5.19
C SER A 156 -37.80 8.42 -5.45
N SER A 157 -37.46 9.27 -6.41
CA SER A 157 -36.17 9.91 -6.66
C SER A 157 -35.23 9.93 -5.45
N ARG A 158 -34.35 8.93 -5.36
CA ARG A 158 -33.03 9.15 -4.76
C ARG A 158 -32.23 9.93 -5.78
N ASN A 159 -31.74 11.11 -5.39
CA ASN A 159 -30.65 11.79 -6.08
C ASN A 159 -29.45 10.83 -6.10
N THR A 160 -29.36 9.97 -7.10
CA THR A 160 -28.11 9.32 -7.48
C THR A 160 -27.25 10.43 -8.05
N GLN A 161 -26.54 11.16 -7.20
CA GLN A 161 -25.35 11.87 -7.66
C GLN A 161 -24.48 10.81 -8.34
N GLU A 162 -24.38 10.88 -9.67
CA GLU A 162 -23.40 10.10 -10.41
C GLU A 162 -22.03 10.45 -9.83
N ILE A 163 -21.47 9.55 -9.02
CA ILE A 163 -20.09 9.71 -8.55
C ILE A 163 -19.21 9.62 -9.79
N ALA A 164 -18.64 10.77 -10.17
CA ALA A 164 -17.92 10.91 -11.43
C ALA A 164 -16.57 10.17 -11.43
N SER A 165 -15.95 10.01 -10.26
CA SER A 165 -14.66 9.36 -10.05
C SER A 165 -14.49 8.97 -8.56
N PHE A 166 -13.62 8.01 -8.27
CA PHE A 166 -13.18 7.67 -6.91
C PHE A 166 -11.72 8.12 -6.66
N GLU A 167 -11.12 8.90 -7.55
CA GLU A 167 -9.74 9.40 -7.42
C GLU A 167 -9.50 10.20 -6.14
N ASP A 168 -10.51 10.92 -5.63
CA ASP A 168 -10.40 11.68 -4.38
C ASP A 168 -10.09 10.81 -3.16
N TYR A 169 -10.34 9.50 -3.25
CA TYR A 169 -9.97 8.53 -2.22
C TYR A 169 -8.52 8.06 -2.31
N LEU A 170 -7.80 8.38 -3.37
CA LEU A 170 -6.39 7.99 -3.52
C LEU A 170 -5.46 8.99 -2.81
N MET A 171 -4.31 8.49 -2.35
CA MET A 171 -3.22 9.32 -1.85
C MET A 171 -2.41 9.88 -3.02
N ASP A 172 -1.98 11.14 -2.90
CA ASP A 172 -1.08 11.73 -3.89
C ASP A 172 0.35 11.26 -3.60
N ASP A 173 0.80 10.26 -4.35
CA ASP A 173 2.13 9.66 -4.23
C ASP A 173 3.17 10.55 -4.94
N GLU A 174 3.92 11.35 -4.17
CA GLU A 174 4.98 12.20 -4.71
C GLU A 174 6.35 11.58 -4.47
N GLY A 175 6.96 11.07 -5.54
CA GLY A 175 8.29 10.49 -5.49
C GLY A 175 9.39 11.48 -5.07
N VAL A 176 10.33 11.02 -4.26
CA VAL A 176 11.48 11.80 -3.78
C VAL A 176 12.79 11.04 -3.92
N ARG A 177 13.81 11.70 -4.46
CA ARG A 177 15.19 11.20 -4.44
C ARG A 177 15.88 11.60 -3.12
N LEU A 178 16.44 10.60 -2.43
CA LEU A 178 17.18 10.74 -1.18
C LEU A 178 18.67 10.50 -1.44
N ASN A 179 19.53 11.01 -0.56
CA ASN A 179 20.96 10.71 -0.59
C ASN A 179 21.34 9.74 0.54
N GLN A 180 22.55 9.20 0.48
CA GLN A 180 23.02 8.21 1.45
C GLN A 180 23.03 8.75 2.88
N GLU A 181 23.39 10.02 3.07
CA GLU A 181 23.40 10.68 4.39
C GLU A 181 22.01 10.68 5.03
N ILE A 182 20.97 11.05 4.27
CA ILE A 182 19.58 11.04 4.73
C ILE A 182 19.17 9.61 5.09
N ILE A 183 19.47 8.62 4.24
CA ILE A 183 19.10 7.22 4.53
C ILE A 183 19.75 6.72 5.82
N THR A 184 21.04 7.02 6.03
CA THR A 184 21.72 6.67 7.28
C THR A 184 21.03 7.31 8.49
N HIS A 185 20.62 8.58 8.38
CA HIS A 185 19.90 9.27 9.45
C HIS A 185 18.52 8.66 9.72
N LEU A 186 17.75 8.35 8.67
CA LEU A 186 16.43 7.72 8.79
C LEU A 186 16.54 6.34 9.45
N HIS A 187 17.53 5.54 9.04
CA HIS A 187 17.79 4.24 9.64
C HIS A 187 18.18 4.35 11.12
N ALA A 188 19.00 5.34 11.48
CA ALA A 188 19.35 5.62 12.88
C ALA A 188 18.13 6.00 13.72
N GLN A 189 17.15 6.72 13.18
CA GLN A 189 15.91 7.00 13.90
C GLN A 189 15.07 5.75 14.20
N MET A 190 15.20 4.70 13.38
CA MET A 190 14.46 3.45 13.57
C MET A 190 15.12 2.52 14.60
N HIS A 191 16.44 2.40 14.57
CA HIS A 191 17.17 1.34 15.28
C HIS A 191 18.41 1.84 16.06
N GLY A 192 18.64 3.15 16.11
CA GLY A 192 19.81 3.77 16.73
C GLY A 192 21.05 3.78 15.84
N ASP A 193 22.00 4.65 16.16
CA ASP A 193 23.19 4.92 15.35
C ASP A 193 24.07 3.68 15.11
N GLN A 194 24.15 2.79 16.10
CA GLN A 194 24.96 1.57 16.04
C GLN A 194 24.47 0.60 14.95
N CYS A 195 23.16 0.59 14.69
CA CYS A 195 22.56 -0.24 13.66
C CYS A 195 22.70 0.40 12.27
N ALA A 196 22.74 1.73 12.19
CA ALA A 196 22.83 2.48 10.95
C ALA A 196 24.18 2.35 10.23
N SER A 197 25.27 2.16 10.98
CA SER A 197 26.64 2.05 10.45
C SER A 197 27.05 0.64 9.99
N GLY A 198 26.21 -0.38 10.16
CA GLY A 198 26.54 -1.78 9.90
C GLY A 198 25.42 -2.58 9.22
N PRO A 199 25.63 -3.87 8.94
CA PRO A 199 24.61 -4.71 8.33
C PRO A 199 23.45 -4.94 9.30
N CYS A 200 22.31 -4.33 9.03
CA CYS A 200 21.09 -4.49 9.80
C CYS A 200 20.28 -5.70 9.28
N ALA A 201 20.02 -6.67 10.15
CA ALA A 201 19.30 -7.89 9.78
C ALA A 201 17.81 -7.63 9.44
N THR A 202 17.22 -6.56 9.99
CA THR A 202 15.80 -6.21 9.81
C THR A 202 15.57 -5.21 8.67
N VAL A 203 16.59 -4.41 8.34
CA VAL A 203 16.55 -3.34 7.33
C VAL A 203 17.86 -3.38 6.53
N PRO A 204 18.01 -4.34 5.60
CA PRO A 204 19.30 -4.62 5.00
C PRO A 204 19.74 -3.57 3.97
N ASN A 205 18.79 -2.89 3.31
CA ASN A 205 19.13 -1.99 2.20
C ASN A 205 18.04 -0.93 1.94
N MET A 206 17.88 0.06 2.83
CA MET A 206 16.93 1.15 2.58
C MET A 206 17.21 1.84 1.24
N GLU A 207 16.18 2.00 0.43
CA GLU A 207 16.32 2.59 -0.90
C GLU A 207 16.64 4.09 -0.83
N LEU A 208 17.42 4.59 -1.79
CA LEU A 208 17.72 6.02 -1.97
C LEU A 208 16.53 6.80 -2.56
N TYR A 209 15.32 6.26 -2.44
CA TYR A 209 14.08 6.83 -2.94
C TYR A 209 13.00 6.68 -1.88
N GLY A 210 12.14 7.70 -1.77
CA GLY A 210 10.99 7.72 -0.88
C GLY A 210 9.76 8.25 -1.60
N ILE A 211 8.63 8.18 -0.92
CA ILE A 211 7.33 8.66 -1.42
C ILE A 211 6.73 9.55 -0.34
N LEU A 212 6.44 10.79 -0.70
CA LEU A 212 5.66 11.70 0.12
C LEU A 212 4.18 11.36 -0.03
N LEU A 213 3.50 11.14 1.10
CA LEU A 213 2.10 10.80 1.18
C LEU A 213 1.37 11.80 2.08
N PRO A 214 0.08 12.08 1.87
CA PRO A 214 -0.72 12.86 2.83
C PRO A 214 -0.66 12.28 4.24
N ASP A 215 -0.45 13.13 5.24
CA ASP A 215 -0.47 12.74 6.65
C ASP A 215 -1.92 12.60 7.13
N MET A 216 -2.35 11.35 7.26
CA MET A 216 -3.66 10.98 7.79
C MET A 216 -3.65 10.76 9.30
N SER A 217 -2.61 11.15 10.05
CA SER A 217 -2.60 11.01 11.51
C SER A 217 -3.73 11.80 12.18
N SER A 218 -4.15 11.35 13.37
CA SER A 218 -5.07 12.10 14.23
C SER A 218 -4.49 13.47 14.56
N ILE A 219 -5.34 14.50 14.61
CA ILE A 219 -4.95 15.87 14.96
C ILE A 219 -5.35 16.10 16.41
N PRO A 220 -4.38 16.33 17.33
CA PRO A 220 -4.67 16.52 18.74
C PRO A 220 -5.78 17.55 18.99
N ASN A 221 -6.77 17.17 19.80
CA ASN A 221 -7.91 18.01 20.18
C ASN A 221 -8.79 18.51 19.02
N GLN A 222 -8.63 18.01 17.79
CA GLN A 222 -9.41 18.47 16.63
C GLN A 222 -10.07 17.32 15.86
N ALA A 223 -9.28 16.29 15.52
CA ALA A 223 -9.74 15.22 14.66
C ALA A 223 -9.12 13.87 15.04
N LEU A 224 -9.90 12.81 14.83
CA LEU A 224 -9.50 11.43 15.05
C LEU A 224 -9.36 10.72 13.71
N THR A 225 -8.32 9.93 13.53
CA THR A 225 -8.22 8.99 12.40
C THR A 225 -8.37 7.56 12.86
N ILE A 226 -9.18 6.78 12.14
CA ILE A 226 -9.19 5.33 12.25
C ILE A 226 -8.68 4.67 10.96
N GLU A 227 -7.90 3.60 11.10
CA GLU A 227 -7.52 2.73 9.98
C GLU A 227 -8.44 1.50 9.96
N ILE A 228 -8.98 1.19 8.77
CA ILE A 228 -9.72 -0.03 8.47
C ILE A 228 -9.00 -0.77 7.36
N LYS A 229 -8.82 -2.09 7.47
CA LYS A 229 -8.39 -2.91 6.33
C LYS A 229 -9.62 -3.64 5.75
N PRO A 230 -10.15 -3.24 4.58
CA PRO A 230 -11.40 -3.81 4.04
C PRO A 230 -11.34 -5.31 3.79
N LYS A 231 -10.14 -5.83 3.47
CA LYS A 231 -9.90 -7.24 3.15
C LYS A 231 -10.76 -7.72 1.97
N TRP A 232 -11.25 -8.95 2.04
CA TRP A 232 -11.99 -9.62 0.97
C TRP A 232 -13.46 -9.26 1.04
N LEU A 233 -13.87 -8.24 0.27
CA LEU A 233 -15.23 -7.70 0.25
C LEU A 233 -16.21 -8.57 -0.57
N ALA A 234 -15.70 -9.62 -1.22
CA ALA A 234 -16.49 -10.72 -1.76
C ALA A 234 -15.98 -12.04 -1.17
N GLN A 235 -16.84 -13.07 -1.15
CA GLN A 235 -16.40 -14.40 -0.77
C GLN A 235 -15.32 -14.89 -1.74
N SER A 236 -14.36 -15.67 -1.23
CA SER A 236 -13.34 -16.30 -2.07
C SER A 236 -14.02 -17.17 -3.14
N PRO A 237 -13.71 -17.03 -4.44
CA PRO A 237 -14.29 -17.88 -5.48
C PRO A 237 -14.01 -19.37 -5.26
N THR A 238 -12.93 -19.69 -4.55
CA THR A 238 -12.51 -21.06 -4.23
C THR A 238 -12.93 -21.52 -2.84
N ALA A 239 -13.75 -20.73 -2.13
CA ALA A 239 -14.38 -21.21 -0.90
C ALA A 239 -15.26 -22.44 -1.22
N PRO A 240 -15.24 -23.49 -0.36
CA PRO A 240 -16.14 -24.63 -0.51
C PRO A 240 -17.62 -24.20 -0.57
N ARG A 241 -18.46 -24.98 -1.26
CA ARG A 241 -19.91 -24.67 -1.38
C ARG A 241 -20.63 -24.69 -0.04
N ASP A 242 -20.16 -25.51 0.88
CA ASP A 242 -20.59 -25.64 2.27
C ASP A 242 -19.80 -24.71 3.22
N ALA A 243 -19.14 -23.67 2.70
CA ALA A 243 -18.46 -22.69 3.54
C ALA A 243 -19.46 -22.02 4.49
N PHE A 244 -19.12 -22.06 5.77
CA PHE A 244 -19.85 -21.41 6.85
C PHE A 244 -19.26 -20.03 7.20
N GLN A 245 -18.02 -19.76 6.80
CA GLN A 245 -17.30 -18.51 7.06
C GLN A 245 -16.78 -17.88 5.76
N CYS A 246 -16.60 -16.55 5.77
CA CYS A 246 -15.84 -15.87 4.71
C CYS A 246 -14.34 -16.10 4.89
N ARG A 247 -13.55 -15.90 3.83
CA ARG A 247 -12.09 -16.08 3.85
C ARG A 247 -11.39 -15.35 4.99
N THR A 248 -11.76 -14.10 5.24
CA THR A 248 -11.14 -13.30 6.30
C THR A 248 -11.44 -13.88 7.67
N CYS A 249 -12.68 -14.28 7.94
CA CYS A 249 -13.07 -14.93 9.19
C CYS A 249 -12.34 -16.28 9.38
N ALA A 250 -12.30 -17.12 8.34
CA ALA A 250 -11.56 -18.39 8.34
C ALA A 250 -10.07 -18.16 8.66
N MET A 251 -9.46 -17.12 8.10
CA MET A 251 -8.07 -16.77 8.33
C MET A 251 -7.83 -16.21 9.75
N GLN A 252 -8.75 -15.41 10.29
CA GLN A 252 -8.65 -14.95 11.68
C GLN A 252 -8.75 -16.13 12.65
N ARG A 253 -9.62 -17.10 12.37
CA ARG A 253 -9.76 -18.32 13.16
C ARG A 253 -8.48 -19.17 13.15
N LEU A 254 -7.88 -19.37 11.98
CA LEU A 254 -6.59 -20.07 11.86
C LEU A 254 -5.48 -19.35 12.65
N ARG A 255 -5.45 -18.01 12.64
CA ARG A 255 -4.49 -17.23 13.46
C ARG A 255 -4.75 -17.39 14.96
N ASN A 256 -6.02 -17.38 15.38
CA ASN A 256 -6.42 -17.56 16.78
C ASN A 256 -5.98 -18.93 17.31
N LYS A 257 -6.17 -20.01 16.54
CA LYS A 257 -5.70 -21.35 16.94
C LYS A 257 -4.18 -21.45 17.05
N GLN A 258 -3.43 -20.64 16.30
CA GLN A 258 -1.96 -20.61 16.35
C GLN A 258 -1.40 -19.79 17.53
N GLY A 259 -2.22 -19.18 18.37
CA GLY A 259 -1.77 -18.41 19.53
C GLY A 259 -0.97 -17.14 19.20
N LYS A 260 -1.11 -16.59 17.98
CA LYS A 260 -0.34 -15.40 17.55
C LYS A 260 -0.97 -14.09 18.07
N ARG A 261 -0.26 -13.43 19.02
CA ARG A 261 -0.34 -12.02 19.50
C ARG A 261 -1.73 -11.46 19.93
N LYS A 262 -1.68 -10.34 20.67
CA LYS A 262 -2.85 -9.54 21.09
C LYS A 262 -3.63 -9.11 19.84
N ARG A 263 -4.95 -9.31 19.88
CA ARG A 263 -5.84 -9.27 18.70
C ARG A 263 -6.15 -7.83 18.32
N ASP A 264 -5.84 -7.45 17.09
CA ASP A 264 -6.49 -6.27 16.54
C ASP A 264 -7.98 -6.59 16.31
N PRO A 265 -8.89 -5.70 16.69
CA PRO A 265 -10.29 -5.82 16.33
C PRO A 265 -10.42 -5.96 14.81
N TYR A 266 -11.29 -6.86 14.36
CA TYR A 266 -11.62 -7.00 12.95
C TYR A 266 -13.14 -7.06 12.78
N ILE A 267 -13.61 -6.60 11.62
CA ILE A 267 -14.98 -6.76 11.16
C ILE A 267 -15.01 -7.80 10.03
N CYS A 268 -16.08 -8.59 9.94
CA CYS A 268 -16.30 -9.44 8.77
C CYS A 268 -16.45 -8.54 7.53
N PRO A 269 -15.60 -8.67 6.50
CA PRO A 269 -15.68 -7.79 5.32
C PRO A 269 -17.03 -7.83 4.59
N LEU A 270 -17.71 -8.98 4.64
CA LEU A 270 -19.02 -9.13 4.05
C LEU A 270 -20.11 -8.39 4.84
N GLN A 271 -19.97 -8.28 6.17
CA GLN A 271 -20.84 -7.40 6.98
C GLN A 271 -20.56 -5.92 6.69
N LEU A 272 -19.27 -5.57 6.57
CA LEU A 272 -18.83 -4.22 6.28
C LEU A 272 -19.39 -3.72 4.94
N VAL A 273 -19.19 -4.48 3.85
CA VAL A 273 -19.69 -4.09 2.51
C VAL A 273 -21.21 -4.26 2.35
N ALA A 274 -21.86 -5.04 3.22
CA ALA A 274 -23.33 -5.12 3.24
C ALA A 274 -23.97 -3.95 3.99
N GLY A 275 -23.18 -3.06 4.59
CA GLY A 275 -23.68 -1.93 5.35
C GLY A 275 -24.36 -2.34 6.66
N ASN A 276 -23.96 -3.46 7.26
CA ASN A 276 -24.55 -3.95 8.51
C ASN A 276 -24.25 -2.98 9.67
N THR A 277 -25.19 -2.08 9.96
CA THR A 277 -25.03 -1.01 10.95
C THR A 277 -24.61 -1.53 12.32
N PRO A 278 -25.26 -2.54 12.92
CA PRO A 278 -24.83 -3.06 14.23
C PRO A 278 -23.39 -3.59 14.26
N ALA A 279 -22.97 -4.31 13.23
CA ALA A 279 -21.61 -4.85 13.14
C ALA A 279 -20.57 -3.74 12.93
N ILE A 280 -20.88 -2.76 12.08
CA ILE A 280 -20.03 -1.60 11.80
C ILE A 280 -19.89 -0.74 13.04
N GLU A 281 -20.99 -0.38 13.71
CA GLU A 281 -20.98 0.45 14.92
C GLU A 281 -20.13 -0.19 16.02
N LYS A 282 -20.33 -1.48 16.28
CA LYS A 282 -19.53 -2.23 17.26
C LYS A 282 -18.03 -2.18 16.95
N TYR A 283 -17.66 -2.35 15.69
CA TYR A 283 -16.28 -2.28 15.25
C TYR A 283 -15.70 -0.87 15.38
N VAL A 284 -16.40 0.15 14.87
CA VAL A 284 -16.01 1.55 14.92
C VAL A 284 -15.83 2.02 16.36
N ARG A 285 -16.79 1.73 17.25
CA ARG A 285 -16.72 2.05 18.67
C ARG A 285 -15.44 1.51 19.31
N HIS A 286 -15.08 0.26 19.04
CA HIS A 286 -13.85 -0.31 19.55
C HIS A 286 -12.60 0.39 19.00
N ARG A 287 -12.57 0.72 17.71
CA ARG A 287 -11.44 1.44 17.09
C ARG A 287 -11.29 2.85 17.67
N VAL A 288 -12.38 3.59 17.79
CA VAL A 288 -12.38 4.94 18.40
C VAL A 288 -11.87 4.88 19.84
N ALA A 289 -12.36 3.94 20.65
CA ALA A 289 -11.87 3.77 22.02
C ALA A 289 -10.37 3.42 22.08
N GLN A 290 -9.88 2.58 21.17
CA GLN A 290 -8.47 2.19 21.08
C GLN A 290 -7.57 3.40 20.78
N GLU A 291 -7.93 4.22 19.80
CA GLU A 291 -7.15 5.41 19.42
C GLU A 291 -7.15 6.46 20.55
N MET A 292 -8.30 6.66 21.21
CA MET A 292 -8.41 7.60 22.33
C MET A 292 -7.64 7.15 23.58
N SER A 293 -7.50 5.84 23.79
CA SER A 293 -6.70 5.29 24.89
C SER A 293 -5.20 5.52 24.72
N GLY A 294 -4.73 5.78 23.49
CA GLY A 294 -3.34 6.09 23.17
C GLY A 294 -2.99 7.58 23.34
N THR A 295 -3.98 8.47 23.34
CA THR A 295 -3.79 9.92 23.53
C THR A 295 -3.88 10.29 25.02
N ASN A 296 -2.79 10.81 25.60
CA ASN A 296 -2.69 11.16 27.02
C ASN A 296 -3.85 12.08 27.50
N LYS A 297 -4.58 11.60 28.51
CA LYS A 297 -5.35 12.33 29.57
C LYS A 297 -6.41 13.39 29.19
N ALA A 298 -6.62 13.76 27.93
CA ALA A 298 -7.75 14.63 27.54
C ALA A 298 -9.09 13.86 27.42
N ALA A 299 -9.07 12.53 27.55
CA ALA A 299 -10.17 11.63 27.20
C ALA A 299 -11.29 11.48 28.26
N ALA A 300 -11.22 12.15 29.42
CA ALA A 300 -12.19 11.92 30.49
C ALA A 300 -13.61 12.42 30.15
N ASP A 301 -13.71 13.49 29.33
CA ASP A 301 -14.99 14.12 28.98
C ASP A 301 -15.33 14.03 27.47
N PHE A 302 -14.57 13.24 26.69
CA PHE A 302 -14.82 13.09 25.27
C PHE A 302 -16.02 12.18 25.01
N ASP A 303 -17.13 12.76 24.58
CA ASP A 303 -18.27 11.98 24.08
C ASP A 303 -17.92 11.38 22.71
N MET A 304 -17.73 10.06 22.68
CA MET A 304 -17.41 9.34 21.46
C MET A 304 -18.62 9.05 20.57
N GLU A 305 -19.86 9.21 21.07
CA GLU A 305 -21.06 8.85 20.32
C GLU A 305 -21.21 9.59 18.98
N PRO A 306 -21.01 10.91 18.91
CA PRO A 306 -21.14 11.63 17.64
C PRO A 306 -20.14 11.12 16.59
N VAL A 307 -18.91 10.82 17.00
CA VAL A 307 -17.87 10.26 16.13
C VAL A 307 -18.25 8.86 15.66
N VAL A 308 -18.67 7.99 16.58
CA VAL A 308 -19.08 6.62 16.25
C VAL A 308 -20.26 6.62 15.28
N GLN A 309 -21.28 7.44 15.52
CA GLN A 309 -22.47 7.54 14.67
C GLN A 309 -22.12 8.05 13.27
N ARG A 310 -21.34 9.13 13.16
CA ARG A 310 -20.93 9.69 11.86
C ARG A 310 -20.11 8.71 11.03
N VAL A 311 -19.11 8.06 11.63
CA VAL A 311 -18.29 7.06 10.93
C VAL A 311 -19.11 5.83 10.56
N THR A 312 -20.03 5.39 11.44
CA THR A 312 -20.93 4.27 11.15
C THR A 312 -21.84 4.59 9.97
N ALA A 313 -22.47 5.77 9.95
CA ALA A 313 -23.32 6.20 8.84
C ALA A 313 -22.52 6.26 7.53
N TYR A 314 -21.30 6.83 7.58
CA TYR A 314 -20.39 6.94 6.45
C TYR A 314 -20.04 5.58 5.82
N LEU A 315 -19.81 4.55 6.64
CA LEU A 315 -19.46 3.20 6.21
C LEU A 315 -20.67 2.31 5.87
N ALA A 316 -21.81 2.53 6.52
CA ALA A 316 -22.99 1.70 6.35
C ALA A 316 -23.85 2.12 5.16
N THR A 317 -23.93 3.43 4.88
CA THR A 317 -24.84 3.98 3.85
C THR A 317 -24.28 5.20 3.10
N GLY A 318 -23.25 5.86 3.63
CA GLY A 318 -22.65 7.07 3.04
C GLY A 318 -21.56 6.79 1.99
N PRO A 319 -20.75 7.81 1.66
CA PRO A 319 -19.72 7.70 0.61
C PRO A 319 -18.69 6.59 0.85
N GLY A 320 -18.35 6.31 2.11
CA GLY A 320 -17.48 5.19 2.47
C GLY A 320 -18.08 3.83 2.10
N HIS A 321 -19.39 3.66 2.24
CA HIS A 321 -20.09 2.46 1.80
C HIS A 321 -19.97 2.30 0.27
N THR A 322 -20.24 3.37 -0.47
CA THR A 322 -20.16 3.36 -1.93
C THR A 322 -18.74 3.02 -2.43
N LEU A 323 -17.70 3.54 -1.77
CA LEU A 323 -16.32 3.16 -2.05
C LEU A 323 -16.06 1.66 -1.79
N LEU A 324 -16.60 1.10 -0.69
CA LEU A 324 -16.44 -0.33 -0.38
C LEU A 324 -17.13 -1.21 -1.43
N GLU A 325 -18.31 -0.81 -1.93
CA GLU A 325 -18.98 -1.53 -3.02
C GLU A 325 -18.21 -1.44 -4.34
N PHE A 326 -17.60 -0.29 -4.62
CA PHE A 326 -16.69 -0.11 -5.75
C PHE A 326 -15.47 -1.04 -5.65
N LEU A 327 -14.80 -1.06 -4.50
CA LEU A 327 -13.68 -1.96 -4.23
C LEU A 327 -14.09 -3.43 -4.36
N ARG A 328 -15.26 -3.83 -3.85
CA ARG A 328 -15.81 -5.19 -4.05
C ARG A 328 -15.92 -5.53 -5.53
N THR A 329 -16.44 -4.60 -6.33
CA THR A 329 -16.63 -4.80 -7.77
C THR A 329 -15.29 -5.00 -8.47
N LEU A 330 -14.29 -4.19 -8.18
CA LEU A 330 -12.93 -4.37 -8.71
C LEU A 330 -12.31 -5.69 -8.23
N GLN A 331 -12.44 -6.03 -6.95
CA GLN A 331 -11.91 -7.28 -6.39
C GLN A 331 -12.50 -8.52 -7.09
N SER A 332 -13.80 -8.53 -7.37
CA SER A 332 -14.47 -9.63 -8.08
C SER A 332 -14.14 -9.65 -9.57
N LYS A 333 -14.09 -8.48 -10.22
CA LYS A 333 -13.74 -8.36 -11.65
C LYS A 333 -12.34 -8.88 -11.93
N HIS A 334 -11.39 -8.62 -11.03
CA HIS A 334 -9.98 -8.99 -11.22
C HIS A 334 -9.62 -10.38 -10.65
N ASP A 335 -10.51 -11.04 -9.91
CA ASP A 335 -10.32 -12.42 -9.46
C ASP A 335 -11.67 -13.13 -9.34
N ASP A 336 -12.13 -13.65 -10.47
CA ASP A 336 -13.41 -14.32 -10.69
C ASP A 336 -13.33 -15.84 -10.48
N VAL A 337 -12.14 -16.44 -10.61
CA VAL A 337 -11.92 -17.89 -10.48
C VAL A 337 -11.20 -18.31 -9.21
N GLY A 338 -10.50 -17.39 -8.54
CA GLY A 338 -9.80 -17.63 -7.28
C GLY A 338 -8.40 -18.21 -7.43
N VAL A 339 -7.52 -17.90 -6.46
CA VAL A 339 -6.08 -18.20 -6.53
C VAL A 339 -5.74 -19.67 -6.73
N THR A 340 -6.53 -20.62 -6.21
CA THR A 340 -6.23 -22.05 -6.38
C THR A 340 -6.58 -22.59 -7.76
N MET A 341 -7.34 -21.82 -8.54
CA MET A 341 -7.68 -22.12 -9.92
C MET A 341 -6.73 -21.45 -10.90
N ARG A 342 -5.58 -20.93 -10.43
CA ARG A 342 -4.47 -20.55 -11.31
C ARG A 342 -4.31 -21.68 -12.32
N PRO A 343 -4.54 -21.42 -13.63
CA PRO A 343 -4.53 -22.49 -14.60
C PRO A 343 -3.20 -23.23 -14.46
N ALA A 344 -3.22 -24.56 -14.46
CA ALA A 344 -1.96 -25.29 -14.51
C ALA A 344 -1.21 -24.78 -15.76
N THR A 345 0.11 -24.62 -15.63
CA THR A 345 1.03 -24.42 -16.77
C THR A 345 0.49 -25.16 -18.00
N PRO A 346 0.47 -24.56 -19.21
CA PRO A 346 -0.08 -25.24 -20.38
C PRO A 346 0.50 -26.66 -20.41
N PRO A 347 -0.35 -27.71 -20.49
CA PRO A 347 0.11 -29.08 -20.40
C PRO A 347 1.26 -29.26 -21.39
N ARG A 348 2.34 -29.94 -20.97
CA ARG A 348 3.47 -30.30 -21.85
C ARG A 348 3.06 -31.14 -23.07
N LEU A 349 1.77 -31.39 -23.28
CA LEU A 349 1.19 -31.88 -24.52
C LEU A 349 -0.11 -31.13 -24.79
N ALA A 350 -0.02 -29.99 -25.48
CA ALA A 350 -0.95 -29.60 -26.54
C ALA A 350 -0.48 -28.28 -27.14
N THR A 351 -0.22 -28.36 -28.43
CA THR A 351 -0.10 -27.25 -29.37
C THR A 351 -1.10 -26.12 -29.08
N SER A 352 -0.62 -24.87 -29.13
CA SER A 352 -1.39 -23.62 -29.25
C SER A 352 -2.38 -23.26 -28.13
N VAL A 353 -1.92 -23.15 -26.88
CA VAL A 353 -2.56 -22.23 -25.90
C VAL A 353 -1.64 -21.02 -25.73
N PRO A 354 -2.07 -19.80 -26.08
CA PRO A 354 -1.19 -18.64 -26.01
C PRO A 354 -0.82 -18.33 -24.56
N THR A 355 0.47 -18.14 -24.31
CA THR A 355 1.09 -17.76 -23.03
C THR A 355 0.50 -16.47 -22.43
N SER A 356 -0.22 -15.67 -23.23
CA SER A 356 -0.94 -14.46 -22.84
C SER A 356 -1.98 -14.69 -21.74
N ASN A 357 -2.63 -15.87 -21.68
CA ASN A 357 -3.71 -16.11 -20.72
C ASN A 357 -3.20 -16.25 -19.28
N MET A 358 -1.97 -16.74 -19.07
CA MET A 358 -1.39 -16.85 -17.72
C MET A 358 -0.88 -15.51 -17.20
N ALA A 359 -0.22 -14.73 -18.06
CA ALA A 359 0.30 -13.42 -17.68
C ALA A 359 -0.85 -12.45 -17.34
N ASP A 360 -1.94 -12.47 -18.12
CA ASP A 360 -3.15 -11.70 -17.81
C ASP A 360 -3.79 -12.16 -16.49
N TYR A 361 -3.96 -13.47 -16.29
CA TYR A 361 -4.48 -14.01 -15.04
C TYR A 361 -3.63 -13.58 -13.83
N ASP A 362 -2.31 -13.77 -13.89
CA ASP A 362 -1.40 -13.40 -12.81
C ASP A 362 -1.44 -11.89 -12.55
N HIS A 363 -1.52 -11.07 -13.59
CA HIS A 363 -1.68 -9.62 -13.48
C HIS A 363 -2.98 -9.24 -12.78
N ARG A 364 -4.12 -9.77 -13.23
CA ARG A 364 -5.44 -9.54 -12.63
C ARG A 364 -5.50 -10.01 -11.18
N LEU A 365 -4.97 -11.20 -10.87
CA LEU A 365 -4.92 -11.70 -9.50
C LEU A 365 -4.07 -10.81 -8.59
N ARG A 366 -2.89 -10.36 -9.05
CA ARG A 366 -2.04 -9.41 -8.32
C ARG A 366 -2.79 -8.11 -8.03
N LEU A 367 -3.60 -7.64 -8.98
CA LEU A 367 -4.42 -6.45 -8.82
C LEU A 367 -5.50 -6.65 -7.75
N ALA A 368 -6.26 -7.75 -7.83
CA ALA A 368 -7.25 -8.10 -6.81
C ALA A 368 -6.61 -8.21 -5.41
N MET A 369 -5.43 -8.84 -5.32
CA MET A 369 -4.69 -8.99 -4.07
C MET A 369 -4.11 -7.67 -3.53
N THR A 370 -3.83 -6.70 -4.41
CA THR A 370 -3.48 -5.33 -4.02
C THR A 370 -4.68 -4.66 -3.35
N LEU A 371 -5.85 -4.68 -4.00
CA LEU A 371 -7.10 -4.09 -3.49
C LEU A 371 -7.60 -4.76 -2.20
N ARG A 372 -7.31 -6.05 -1.99
CA ARG A 372 -7.68 -6.79 -0.75
C ARG A 372 -6.74 -6.51 0.42
N ASP A 373 -5.57 -5.94 0.17
CA ASP A 373 -4.56 -5.69 1.21
C ASP A 373 -4.25 -4.21 1.41
N CYS A 374 -5.07 -3.33 0.84
CA CYS A 374 -5.04 -1.89 1.09
C CYS A 374 -5.53 -1.55 2.51
N SER A 375 -5.25 -0.31 2.90
CA SER A 375 -5.68 0.31 4.15
C SER A 375 -6.61 1.49 3.82
N PHE A 376 -7.68 1.67 4.57
CA PHE A 376 -8.65 2.75 4.41
C PHE A 376 -8.63 3.62 5.66
N PHE A 377 -8.04 4.80 5.54
CA PHE A 377 -7.98 5.81 6.59
C PHE A 377 -9.20 6.71 6.53
N ILE A 378 -9.78 6.98 7.70
CA ILE A 378 -10.96 7.83 7.85
C ILE A 378 -10.63 8.82 8.97
N ARG A 379 -10.42 10.09 8.61
CA ARG A 379 -10.21 11.19 9.53
C ARG A 379 -11.51 11.96 9.71
N ILE A 380 -11.92 12.10 10.97
CA ILE A 380 -13.16 12.75 11.36
C ILE A 380 -12.88 13.85 12.38
N SER A 381 -13.34 15.06 12.07
CA SER A 381 -13.31 16.19 12.99
C SER A 381 -14.35 15.99 14.09
N PHE A 382 -13.92 16.20 15.34
CA PHE A 382 -14.80 16.30 16.50
C PHE A 382 -14.83 17.70 17.08
N ALA A 383 -13.92 18.59 16.66
CA ALA A 383 -14.00 20.03 16.96
C ALA A 383 -15.01 20.76 16.06
N ASP A 384 -15.25 20.25 14.86
CA ASP A 384 -16.22 20.75 13.89
C ASP A 384 -17.05 19.58 13.34
N PRO A 385 -18.26 19.34 13.86
CA PRO A 385 -19.14 18.27 13.42
C PRO A 385 -19.66 18.40 11.98
N ASP A 386 -19.65 19.61 11.41
CA ASP A 386 -20.14 19.87 10.06
C ASP A 386 -19.03 19.65 9.01
N MET A 387 -17.76 19.65 9.42
CA MET A 387 -16.63 19.36 8.56
C MET A 387 -16.76 17.95 7.93
N PRO A 388 -16.66 17.82 6.60
CA PRO A 388 -16.74 16.54 5.91
C PRO A 388 -15.69 15.54 6.42
N ILE A 389 -16.03 14.25 6.37
CA ILE A 389 -15.08 13.18 6.63
C ILE A 389 -14.05 13.14 5.50
N GLU A 390 -12.78 13.20 5.86
CA GLU A 390 -11.67 12.99 4.94
C GLU A 390 -11.29 11.51 4.97
N ALA A 391 -11.23 10.87 3.80
CA ALA A 391 -10.91 9.45 3.74
C ALA A 391 -9.97 9.14 2.56
N LYS A 392 -8.98 8.28 2.82
CA LYS A 392 -7.94 7.93 1.85
C LYS A 392 -7.60 6.45 1.90
N LEU A 393 -7.42 5.85 0.73
CA LEU A 393 -6.85 4.51 0.55
C LEU A 393 -5.33 4.60 0.47
N CYS A 394 -4.67 3.69 1.16
CA CYS A 394 -3.23 3.55 1.25
C CYS A 394 -2.82 2.09 1.03
N ASP A 395 -1.52 1.81 1.00
CA ASP A 395 -0.94 0.47 0.78
C ASP A 395 -1.38 -0.18 -0.56
N LEU A 396 -1.55 0.65 -1.59
CA LEU A 396 -1.93 0.23 -2.94
C LEU A 396 -0.72 -0.16 -3.82
N ASP A 397 0.41 -0.51 -3.21
CA ASP A 397 1.59 -1.01 -3.94
C ASP A 397 1.21 -2.30 -4.68
N PHE A 398 1.33 -2.27 -6.02
CA PHE A 398 1.00 -3.41 -6.86
C PHE A 398 1.79 -4.64 -6.39
N LYS A 399 1.11 -5.75 -6.08
CA LYS A 399 1.81 -6.89 -5.46
C LYS A 399 2.75 -7.57 -6.48
N SER A 400 3.92 -8.04 -6.03
CA SER A 400 4.84 -8.85 -6.84
C SER A 400 4.24 -10.21 -7.22
N ALA A 401 4.60 -10.72 -8.41
CA ALA A 401 4.22 -12.05 -8.87
C ALA A 401 4.77 -13.18 -7.97
N ASP A 402 5.91 -12.95 -7.29
CA ASP A 402 6.53 -13.91 -6.36
C ASP A 402 5.65 -14.26 -5.14
N LYS A 403 4.57 -13.48 -4.93
CA LYS A 403 3.61 -13.71 -3.84
C LYS A 403 2.51 -14.71 -4.23
N ILE A 404 2.34 -15.04 -5.51
CA ILE A 404 1.23 -15.88 -6.00
C ILE A 404 1.24 -17.26 -5.35
N GLU A 405 2.39 -17.93 -5.32
CA GLU A 405 2.53 -19.24 -4.66
C GLU A 405 2.19 -19.16 -3.16
N VAL A 406 2.64 -18.10 -2.49
CA VAL A 406 2.32 -17.87 -1.07
C VAL A 406 0.82 -17.67 -0.83
N TRP A 407 0.12 -17.03 -1.76
CA TRP A 407 -1.34 -16.87 -1.68
C TRP A 407 -2.06 -18.20 -1.94
N TRP A 408 -1.59 -18.97 -2.91
CA TRP A 408 -2.10 -20.29 -3.24
C TRP A 408 -1.98 -21.24 -2.03
N ASP A 409 -0.81 -21.32 -1.40
CA ASP A 409 -0.57 -22.15 -0.22
C ASP A 409 -1.49 -21.76 0.95
N LYS A 410 -1.66 -20.46 1.18
CA LYS A 410 -2.56 -19.95 2.22
C LYS A 410 -4.01 -20.36 1.95
N GLU A 411 -4.46 -20.25 0.71
CA GLU A 411 -5.83 -20.62 0.35
C GLU A 411 -6.06 -22.12 0.48
N LYS A 412 -5.15 -22.95 -0.04
CA LYS A 412 -5.18 -24.41 0.15
C LYS A 412 -5.19 -24.80 1.61
N ARG A 413 -4.41 -24.12 2.46
CA ARG A 413 -4.41 -24.35 3.91
C ARG A 413 -5.75 -24.03 4.55
N LEU A 414 -6.43 -22.96 4.12
CA LEU A 414 -7.76 -22.62 4.63
C LEU A 414 -8.80 -23.67 4.23
N ILE A 415 -8.77 -24.11 2.98
CA ILE A 415 -9.68 -25.14 2.45
C ILE A 415 -9.42 -26.48 3.14
N ASN A 416 -8.21 -27.03 3.01
CA ASN A 416 -7.86 -28.36 3.51
C ASN A 416 -7.92 -28.44 5.05
N GLY A 417 -7.72 -27.32 5.73
CA GLY A 417 -7.84 -27.25 7.19
C GLY A 417 -9.27 -27.12 7.71
N GLY A 418 -10.28 -27.13 6.84
CA GLY A 418 -11.70 -27.00 7.23
C GLY A 418 -12.06 -25.63 7.80
N TRP A 419 -11.24 -24.61 7.57
CA TRP A 419 -11.42 -23.28 8.18
C TRP A 419 -12.62 -22.53 7.63
N TYR A 420 -13.03 -22.84 6.40
CA TYR A 420 -14.25 -22.30 5.80
C TYR A 420 -15.52 -22.99 6.34
N THR A 421 -15.48 -24.30 6.53
CA THR A 421 -16.67 -25.15 6.81
C THR A 421 -16.90 -25.37 8.30
N SER A 422 -15.94 -24.98 9.14
CA SER A 422 -16.07 -25.06 10.58
C SER A 422 -17.26 -24.26 11.11
N VAL A 423 -18.13 -24.89 11.88
CA VAL A 423 -19.10 -24.19 12.72
C VAL A 423 -18.42 -23.74 14.01
N GLU A 424 -18.70 -22.51 14.42
CA GLU A 424 -18.21 -21.94 15.69
C GLU A 424 -19.35 -21.16 16.36
N PRO A 425 -19.75 -21.53 17.58
CA PRO A 425 -20.74 -20.77 18.32
C PRO A 425 -20.34 -19.30 18.45
N GLY A 426 -21.29 -18.38 18.24
CA GLY A 426 -21.05 -16.94 18.43
C GLY A 426 -20.30 -16.22 17.31
N THR A 427 -19.94 -16.89 16.20
CA THR A 427 -19.42 -16.17 15.03
C THR A 427 -20.48 -15.22 14.44
N THR A 428 -20.05 -14.00 14.07
CA THR A 428 -20.86 -12.93 13.46
C THR A 428 -20.54 -12.75 11.97
N CYS A 429 -20.01 -13.80 11.33
CA CYS A 429 -19.74 -13.79 9.90
C CYS A 429 -21.05 -13.76 9.10
N ALA A 430 -21.13 -12.90 8.08
CA ALA A 430 -22.33 -12.80 7.22
C ALA A 430 -22.71 -14.13 6.57
N VAL A 431 -21.73 -14.96 6.17
CA VAL A 431 -21.98 -16.30 5.61
C VAL A 431 -22.69 -17.18 6.64
N THR A 432 -22.23 -17.16 7.89
CA THR A 432 -22.86 -17.90 8.99
C THR A 432 -24.27 -17.40 9.27
N GLU A 433 -24.49 -16.09 9.29
CA GLU A 433 -25.82 -15.52 9.54
C GLU A 433 -26.81 -15.88 8.44
N ALA A 434 -26.37 -15.89 7.18
CA ALA A 434 -27.16 -16.39 6.06
C ALA A 434 -27.50 -17.88 6.22
N TRP A 435 -26.55 -18.72 6.67
CA TRP A 435 -26.82 -20.13 6.98
C TRP A 435 -27.85 -20.30 8.09
N ARG A 436 -27.73 -19.56 9.20
CA ARG A 436 -28.70 -19.60 10.32
C ARG A 436 -30.10 -19.21 9.89
N THR A 437 -30.20 -18.28 8.94
CA THR A 437 -31.49 -17.81 8.42
C THR A 437 -32.13 -18.81 7.46
N ASN A 438 -31.35 -19.40 6.55
CA ASN A 438 -31.88 -20.25 5.47
C ASN A 438 -31.93 -21.75 5.82
N CYS A 439 -31.08 -22.20 6.75
CA CYS A 439 -30.95 -23.59 7.17
C CYS A 439 -30.80 -23.67 8.71
N PRO A 440 -31.82 -23.26 9.50
CA PRO A 440 -31.71 -23.12 10.95
C PRO A 440 -31.39 -24.44 11.68
N TRP A 441 -31.65 -25.59 11.05
CA TRP A 441 -31.34 -26.93 11.59
C TRP A 441 -29.87 -27.37 11.39
N TYR A 442 -29.06 -26.60 10.66
CA TYR A 442 -27.67 -26.95 10.34
C TYR A 442 -26.66 -26.49 11.41
N VAL A 443 -27.11 -25.86 12.50
CA VAL A 443 -26.27 -25.15 13.46
C VAL A 443 -26.27 -25.81 14.83
#